data_AF-A0A7S4M2F5-F1
#
_entry.id   AF-A0A7S4M2F5-F1
#
_cell.length_a   1.000
_cell.length_b   1.000
_cell.length_c   1.000
_cell.angle_alpha   90.00
_cell.angle_beta   90.00
_cell.angle_gamma   90.00
#
_symmetry.space_group_name_H-M   'P 1'
#
loop_
_entity.id
_entity.type
_entity.pdbx_description
1 polymer ?
#
loop_
_entity_poly.entity_id
_entity_poly.type
_entity_poly.pdbx_seq_one_letter_code
_entity_poly.pdbx_strand_id
1 'polypeptide(L)'
;EKTLRSLITARDAALDADHHSPSPATVQQLRRARSELQAALRRAQSDWVLTTCAPVNDGIVGSRGSAVAWENVKRLRAGLGPSSRPAQPKMQKADGTRATSPEENATVFSEHFEKLYGHTPSFDSSVIELLQQRDAAPNLDHTPSDVEIRRAVQRLNDTAPGESGVPAPLFKALISTGAGFDLVRAMVLAFWVSGEVPDEWETGLLAILPKKGDLSQPGNYRGIMMLEVAYKIVANLLNERLEPVIESLDHEAQCGFRRKRGCSDAIFTVRQLIAKRREHGLETWILFIDLVKAFDRVPRELLWQVMLEYGVPPKIVSLLIALHELVHVKFEIDGVVRVL
;
A
#
# COMPACT_ATOMS: atom_id res chain seq x y z
N GLU A 1 -4.15 -22.61 -28.73
CA GLU A 1 -5.17 -21.67 -29.28
C GLU A 1 -5.77 -22.11 -30.62
N LYS A 2 -4.97 -22.46 -31.64
CA LYS A 2 -5.45 -22.92 -32.97
C LYS A 2 -6.44 -24.10 -32.93
N THR A 3 -6.27 -25.03 -31.99
CA THR A 3 -7.11 -26.24 -31.82
C THR A 3 -8.50 -25.97 -31.24
N LEU A 4 -8.67 -24.96 -30.39
CA LEU A 4 -10.00 -24.66 -29.79
C LEU A 4 -10.89 -23.91 -30.79
N ARG A 5 -10.32 -22.94 -31.52
CA ARG A 5 -11.06 -22.19 -32.54
C ARG A 5 -11.61 -23.11 -33.63
N SER A 6 -10.83 -24.09 -34.08
CA SER A 6 -11.29 -25.06 -35.07
C SER A 6 -12.43 -25.94 -34.56
N LEU A 7 -12.40 -26.36 -33.29
CA LEU A 7 -13.47 -27.15 -32.68
C LEU A 7 -14.74 -26.35 -32.42
N ILE A 8 -14.61 -25.05 -32.13
CA ILE A 8 -15.73 -24.10 -32.03
C ILE A 8 -16.42 -23.98 -33.40
N THR A 9 -15.66 -23.74 -34.46
CA THR A 9 -16.19 -23.66 -35.84
C THR A 9 -16.86 -24.98 -36.26
N ALA A 10 -16.27 -26.13 -35.92
CA ALA A 10 -16.86 -27.43 -36.23
C ALA A 10 -18.18 -27.69 -35.48
N ARG A 11 -18.28 -27.26 -34.21
CA ARG A 11 -19.52 -27.29 -33.44
C ARG A 11 -20.59 -26.38 -34.07
N ASP A 12 -20.22 -25.16 -34.47
CA ASP A 12 -21.17 -24.20 -35.06
C ASP A 12 -21.72 -24.71 -36.38
N ALA A 13 -20.85 -25.22 -37.27
CA ALA A 13 -21.29 -25.85 -38.51
C ALA A 13 -22.22 -27.05 -38.27
N ALA A 14 -21.95 -27.87 -37.25
CA ALA A 14 -22.80 -29.00 -36.89
C ALA A 14 -24.14 -28.57 -36.27
N LEU A 15 -24.17 -27.44 -35.55
CA LEU A 15 -25.38 -26.85 -34.99
C LEU A 15 -26.26 -26.27 -36.10
N ASP A 16 -25.65 -25.56 -37.04
CA ASP A 16 -26.34 -25.01 -38.21
C ASP A 16 -26.94 -26.12 -39.07
N ALA A 17 -26.19 -27.21 -39.31
CA ALA A 17 -26.69 -28.36 -40.08
C ALA A 17 -27.90 -29.04 -39.40
N ASP A 18 -27.87 -29.19 -38.07
CA ASP A 18 -28.99 -29.77 -37.29
C ASP A 18 -30.23 -28.85 -37.29
N HIS A 19 -30.02 -27.53 -37.19
CA HIS A 19 -31.11 -26.54 -37.28
C HIS A 19 -31.78 -26.50 -38.66
N HIS A 20 -31.02 -26.58 -39.74
CA HIS A 20 -31.57 -26.50 -41.11
C HIS A 20 -32.15 -27.83 -41.61
N SER A 21 -31.64 -28.97 -41.13
CA SER A 21 -32.08 -30.31 -41.57
C SER A 21 -31.96 -31.32 -40.42
N PRO A 22 -32.93 -31.33 -39.49
CA PRO A 22 -32.87 -32.21 -38.32
C PRO A 22 -33.02 -33.68 -38.72
N SER A 23 -32.06 -34.50 -38.30
CA SER A 23 -32.02 -35.94 -38.58
C SER A 23 -31.24 -36.68 -37.48
N PRO A 24 -31.41 -38.00 -37.32
CA PRO A 24 -30.60 -38.78 -36.38
C PRO A 24 -29.09 -38.62 -36.60
N ALA A 25 -28.66 -38.44 -37.85
CA ALA A 25 -27.26 -38.25 -38.21
C ALA A 25 -26.72 -36.86 -37.82
N THR A 26 -27.48 -35.79 -38.07
CA THR A 26 -27.09 -34.41 -37.70
C THR A 26 -27.07 -34.21 -36.18
N VAL A 27 -28.02 -34.82 -35.45
CA VAL A 27 -28.00 -34.86 -33.98
C VAL A 27 -26.77 -35.59 -33.45
N GLN A 28 -26.40 -36.73 -34.06
CA GLN A 28 -25.21 -37.49 -33.67
C GLN A 28 -23.91 -36.71 -33.93
N GLN A 29 -23.83 -36.01 -35.07
CA GLN A 29 -22.70 -35.16 -35.43
C GLN A 29 -22.55 -33.97 -34.48
N LEU A 30 -23.64 -33.28 -34.13
CA LEU A 30 -23.63 -32.20 -33.15
C LEU A 30 -23.21 -32.69 -31.75
N ARG A 31 -23.72 -33.85 -31.31
CA ARG A 31 -23.29 -34.47 -30.03
C ARG A 31 -21.79 -34.75 -30.00
N ARG A 32 -21.24 -35.29 -31.10
CA ARG A 32 -19.81 -35.57 -31.22
C ARG A 32 -18.99 -34.28 -31.18
N ALA A 33 -19.35 -33.27 -31.98
CA ALA A 33 -18.65 -31.98 -32.01
C ALA A 33 -18.67 -31.28 -30.63
N ARG A 34 -19.81 -31.34 -29.91
CA ARG A 34 -19.92 -30.82 -28.53
C ARG A 34 -19.00 -31.58 -27.57
N SER A 35 -18.97 -32.91 -27.65
CA SER A 35 -18.12 -33.74 -26.78
C SER A 35 -16.62 -33.47 -27.01
N GLU A 36 -16.20 -33.38 -28.27
CA GLU A 36 -14.82 -33.09 -28.64
C GLU A 36 -14.39 -31.69 -28.17
N LEU A 37 -15.25 -30.68 -28.38
CA LEU A 37 -15.02 -29.32 -27.87
C LEU A 37 -14.93 -29.29 -26.34
N GLN A 38 -15.85 -29.96 -25.64
CA GLN A 38 -15.82 -30.04 -24.17
C GLN A 38 -14.56 -30.74 -23.64
N ALA A 39 -14.11 -31.81 -24.30
CA ALA A 39 -12.89 -32.50 -23.92
C ALA A 39 -11.66 -31.60 -24.11
N ALA A 40 -11.58 -30.87 -25.23
CA ALA A 40 -10.51 -29.92 -25.48
C ALA A 40 -10.52 -28.74 -24.51
N LEU A 41 -11.71 -28.23 -24.16
CA LEU A 41 -11.88 -27.19 -23.13
C LEU A 41 -11.34 -27.66 -21.78
N ARG A 42 -11.75 -28.86 -21.31
CA ARG A 42 -11.26 -29.40 -20.02
C ARG A 42 -9.73 -29.53 -19.99
N ARG A 43 -9.12 -30.01 -21.09
CA ARG A 43 -7.65 -30.10 -21.20
C ARG A 43 -7.00 -28.71 -21.11
N ALA A 44 -7.48 -27.75 -21.91
CA ALA A 44 -6.93 -26.40 -21.89
C ALA A 44 -7.06 -25.72 -20.53
N GLN A 45 -8.18 -25.93 -19.82
CA GLN A 45 -8.37 -25.43 -18.46
C GLN A 45 -7.39 -26.08 -17.47
N SER A 46 -7.19 -27.40 -17.55
CA SER A 46 -6.22 -28.13 -16.73
C SER A 46 -4.79 -27.65 -16.98
N ASP A 47 -4.40 -27.52 -18.25
CA ASP A 47 -3.06 -27.06 -18.64
C ASP A 47 -2.82 -25.63 -18.13
N TRP A 48 -3.82 -24.75 -18.24
CA TRP A 48 -3.76 -23.39 -17.70
C TRP A 48 -3.55 -23.38 -16.18
N VAL A 49 -4.28 -24.20 -15.42
CA VAL A 49 -4.11 -24.29 -13.96
C VAL A 49 -2.68 -24.75 -13.62
N LEU A 50 -2.21 -25.83 -14.24
CA LEU A 50 -0.89 -26.40 -13.97
C LEU A 50 0.24 -25.42 -14.31
N THR A 51 0.15 -24.77 -15.47
CA THR A 51 1.14 -23.75 -15.89
C THR A 51 1.13 -22.52 -15.00
N THR A 52 -0.03 -22.09 -14.50
CA THR A 52 -0.16 -20.97 -13.56
C THR A 52 0.32 -21.33 -12.16
N CYS A 53 0.18 -22.60 -11.73
CA CYS A 53 0.68 -23.09 -10.46
C CYS A 53 2.20 -23.28 -10.43
N ALA A 54 2.85 -23.59 -11.56
CA ALA A 54 4.28 -23.88 -11.60
C ALA A 54 5.16 -22.76 -10.98
N PRO A 55 4.96 -21.47 -11.28
CA PRO A 55 5.69 -20.37 -10.62
C PRO A 55 5.38 -20.20 -9.13
N VAL A 56 4.22 -20.67 -8.65
CA VAL A 56 3.86 -20.59 -7.23
C VAL A 56 4.68 -21.58 -6.40
N ASN A 57 4.84 -22.81 -6.90
CA ASN A 57 5.67 -23.83 -6.26
C ASN A 57 7.15 -23.42 -6.23
N ASP A 58 7.63 -22.74 -7.27
CA ASP A 58 9.01 -22.26 -7.36
C ASP A 58 9.23 -20.90 -6.62
N GLY A 59 8.18 -20.13 -6.37
CA GLY A 59 8.26 -18.68 -6.08
C GLY A 59 7.86 -18.25 -4.66
N ILE A 60 7.37 -19.16 -3.82
CA ILE A 60 7.19 -18.86 -2.38
C ILE A 60 8.51 -19.07 -1.62
N VAL A 61 9.44 -19.87 -2.17
CA VAL A 61 10.72 -20.25 -1.52
C VAL A 61 11.95 -19.99 -2.41
N GLY A 62 11.79 -19.62 -3.69
CA GLY A 62 12.88 -19.50 -4.67
C GLY A 62 13.25 -18.07 -5.12
N SER A 63 14.23 -17.99 -6.02
CA SER A 63 14.97 -16.78 -6.45
C SER A 63 14.17 -15.72 -7.21
N ARG A 64 12.92 -16.00 -7.61
CA ARG A 64 12.06 -15.09 -8.39
C ARG A 64 11.14 -14.21 -7.53
N GLY A 65 11.18 -14.39 -6.21
CA GLY A 65 10.50 -13.55 -5.22
C GLY A 65 8.99 -13.81 -5.08
N SER A 66 8.44 -13.41 -3.93
CA SER A 66 7.04 -13.66 -3.54
C SER A 66 6.01 -12.97 -4.44
N ALA A 67 6.37 -11.88 -5.12
CA ALA A 67 5.46 -11.09 -5.94
C ALA A 67 4.87 -11.91 -7.11
N VAL A 68 5.71 -12.67 -7.82
CA VAL A 68 5.29 -13.52 -8.94
C VAL A 68 4.36 -14.63 -8.45
N ALA A 69 4.67 -15.24 -7.30
CA ALA A 69 3.79 -16.24 -6.69
C ALA A 69 2.42 -15.66 -6.35
N TRP A 70 2.37 -14.47 -5.75
CA TRP A 70 1.11 -13.81 -5.39
C TRP A 70 0.29 -13.37 -6.61
N GLU A 71 0.92 -12.93 -7.70
CA GLU A 71 0.21 -12.62 -8.93
C GLU A 71 -0.49 -13.87 -9.51
N ASN A 72 0.22 -15.00 -9.54
CA ASN A 72 -0.35 -16.26 -10.02
C ASN A 72 -1.46 -16.78 -9.10
N VAL A 73 -1.31 -16.64 -7.77
CA VAL A 73 -2.40 -16.95 -6.82
C VAL A 73 -3.63 -16.08 -7.09
N LYS A 74 -3.46 -14.78 -7.39
CA LYS A 74 -4.58 -13.90 -7.75
C LYS A 74 -5.24 -14.35 -9.05
N ARG A 75 -4.46 -14.72 -10.08
CA ARG A 75 -5.00 -15.25 -11.35
C ARG A 75 -5.80 -16.54 -11.13
N LEU A 76 -5.27 -17.48 -10.34
CA LEU A 76 -5.97 -18.73 -10.00
C LEU A 76 -7.28 -18.46 -9.25
N ARG A 77 -7.28 -17.51 -8.30
CA ARG A 77 -8.50 -17.11 -7.56
C ARG A 77 -9.54 -16.41 -8.43
N ALA A 78 -9.11 -15.61 -9.41
CA ALA A 78 -10.02 -14.99 -10.37
C ALA A 78 -10.69 -16.02 -11.28
N GLY A 79 -10.03 -17.17 -11.48
CA GLY A 79 -10.55 -18.26 -12.29
C GLY A 79 -10.50 -17.96 -13.80
N LEU A 80 -11.17 -18.80 -14.57
CA LEU A 80 -11.20 -18.77 -16.04
C LEU A 80 -12.42 -18.00 -16.60
N GLY A 81 -13.27 -17.48 -15.73
CA GLY A 81 -14.46 -16.71 -16.11
C GLY A 81 -14.11 -15.29 -16.53
N PRO A 82 -15.03 -14.58 -17.22
CA PRO A 82 -14.90 -13.15 -17.41
C PRO A 82 -14.78 -12.47 -16.04
N SER A 83 -13.87 -11.50 -15.93
CA SER A 83 -13.74 -10.69 -14.72
C SER A 83 -15.05 -9.92 -14.51
N SER A 84 -15.88 -10.37 -13.57
CA SER A 84 -16.98 -9.56 -13.08
C SER A 84 -16.38 -8.52 -12.15
N ARG A 85 -16.59 -7.22 -12.43
CA ARG A 85 -16.32 -6.20 -11.41
C ARG A 85 -17.12 -6.58 -10.15
N PRO A 86 -16.50 -6.66 -8.97
CA PRO A 86 -17.23 -6.90 -7.73
C PRO A 86 -18.39 -5.91 -7.65
N ALA A 87 -19.58 -6.39 -7.29
CA ALA A 87 -20.69 -5.49 -7.01
C ALA A 87 -20.26 -4.55 -5.89
N GLN A 88 -20.34 -3.25 -6.15
CA GLN A 88 -19.87 -2.26 -5.22
C GLN A 88 -20.76 -2.26 -3.96
N PRO A 89 -20.17 -2.07 -2.77
CA PRO A 89 -20.92 -2.09 -1.54
C PRO A 89 -21.86 -0.89 -1.48
N LYS A 90 -23.09 -1.15 -1.03
CA LYS A 90 -24.04 -0.10 -0.68
C LYS A 90 -23.73 0.36 0.73
N MET A 91 -23.03 1.49 0.85
CA MET A 91 -22.55 2.00 2.13
C MET A 91 -23.71 2.34 3.06
N GLN A 92 -23.57 2.08 4.35
CA GLN A 92 -24.56 2.49 5.35
C GLN A 92 -24.39 4.00 5.63
N LYS A 93 -25.47 4.75 5.49
CA LYS A 93 -25.57 6.16 5.82
C LYS A 93 -25.79 6.34 7.34
N ALA A 94 -25.56 7.56 7.84
CA ALA A 94 -25.72 7.86 9.26
C ALA A 94 -27.16 7.63 9.79
N ASP A 95 -28.16 7.74 8.93
CA ASP A 95 -29.57 7.47 9.23
C ASP A 95 -29.92 5.97 9.29
N GLY A 96 -28.93 5.09 9.08
CA GLY A 96 -29.08 3.64 9.08
C GLY A 96 -29.54 3.06 7.74
N THR A 97 -29.94 3.89 6.77
CA THR A 97 -30.30 3.46 5.42
C THR A 97 -29.06 3.18 4.57
N ARG A 98 -29.24 2.62 3.37
CA ARG A 98 -28.14 2.28 2.47
C ARG A 98 -28.06 3.26 1.31
N ALA A 99 -26.84 3.58 0.89
CA ALA A 99 -26.58 4.32 -0.32
C ALA A 99 -27.14 3.58 -1.55
N THR A 100 -27.70 4.36 -2.46
CA THR A 100 -28.42 3.94 -3.66
C THR A 100 -27.78 4.48 -4.94
N SER A 101 -26.90 5.49 -4.84
CA SER A 101 -26.12 6.03 -5.95
C SER A 101 -24.61 6.10 -5.64
N PRO A 102 -23.75 6.16 -6.67
CA PRO A 102 -22.32 6.45 -6.54
C PRO A 102 -22.02 7.71 -5.70
N GLU A 103 -22.83 8.76 -5.85
CA GLU A 103 -22.67 10.02 -5.13
C GLU A 103 -22.97 9.86 -3.63
N GLU A 104 -24.00 9.09 -3.27
CA GLU A 104 -24.28 8.78 -1.86
C GLU A 104 -23.14 7.97 -1.25
N ASN A 105 -22.62 6.97 -1.98
CA ASN A 105 -21.43 6.20 -1.55
C ASN A 105 -20.21 7.11 -1.33
N ALA A 106 -19.90 7.97 -2.30
CA ALA A 106 -18.78 8.89 -2.22
C ALA A 106 -18.93 9.86 -1.03
N THR A 107 -20.15 10.32 -0.75
CA THR A 107 -20.45 11.21 0.39
C THR A 107 -20.18 10.52 1.72
N VAL A 108 -20.60 9.26 1.90
CA VAL A 108 -20.31 8.49 3.12
C VAL A 108 -18.81 8.33 3.34
N PHE A 109 -18.03 8.12 2.26
CA PHE A 109 -16.57 8.06 2.37
C PHE A 109 -15.95 9.43 2.67
N SER A 110 -16.42 10.52 2.04
CA SER A 110 -15.98 11.88 2.32
C SER A 110 -16.14 12.21 3.81
N GLU A 111 -17.35 12.07 4.35
CA GLU A 111 -17.63 12.32 5.76
C GLU A 111 -16.77 11.46 6.69
N HIS A 112 -16.54 10.19 6.32
CA HIS A 112 -15.69 9.30 7.09
C HIS A 112 -14.23 9.77 7.15
N PHE A 113 -13.66 10.13 6.01
CA PHE A 113 -12.24 10.52 5.90
C PHE A 113 -11.99 11.94 6.39
N GLU A 114 -12.93 12.89 6.18
CA GLU A 114 -12.87 14.22 6.79
C GLU A 114 -12.85 14.11 8.32
N LYS A 115 -13.73 13.29 8.89
CA LYS A 115 -13.73 13.05 10.34
C LYS A 115 -12.47 12.36 10.81
N LEU A 116 -11.91 11.44 10.01
CA LEU A 116 -10.72 10.69 10.39
C LEU A 116 -9.46 11.55 10.35
N TYR A 117 -9.26 12.30 9.26
CA TYR A 117 -8.04 13.08 9.02
C TYR A 117 -8.12 14.50 9.59
N GLY A 118 -9.32 15.08 9.71
CA GLY A 118 -9.57 16.38 10.34
C GLY A 118 -9.68 16.32 11.86
N HIS A 119 -9.37 15.19 12.50
CA HIS A 119 -9.38 15.09 13.96
C HIS A 119 -8.17 15.80 14.56
N THR A 120 -8.40 16.85 15.35
CA THR A 120 -7.36 17.48 16.19
C THR A 120 -7.22 16.72 17.50
N PRO A 121 -6.12 15.99 17.73
CA PRO A 121 -5.97 15.21 18.96
C PRO A 121 -5.58 16.13 20.12
N SER A 122 -6.19 15.95 21.28
CA SER A 122 -5.73 16.56 22.53
C SER A 122 -4.71 15.66 23.21
N PHE A 123 -3.71 16.25 23.88
CA PHE A 123 -2.74 15.52 24.68
C PHE A 123 -2.44 16.27 25.98
N ASP A 124 -1.98 15.54 26.98
CA ASP A 124 -1.49 16.12 28.24
C ASP A 124 -0.05 16.59 28.05
N SER A 125 0.18 17.90 28.20
CA SER A 125 1.49 18.51 28.04
C SER A 125 2.49 18.04 29.11
N SER A 126 2.03 17.56 30.27
CA SER A 126 2.93 17.06 31.31
C SER A 126 3.70 15.81 30.87
N VAL A 127 3.27 15.14 29.80
CA VAL A 127 4.00 13.99 29.21
C VAL A 127 5.39 14.42 28.72
N ILE A 128 5.56 15.67 28.31
CA ILE A 128 6.88 16.21 27.93
C ILE A 128 7.83 16.29 29.12
N GLU A 129 7.32 16.60 30.31
CA GLU A 129 8.12 16.67 31.54
C GLU A 129 8.68 15.30 31.95
N LEU A 130 8.11 14.20 31.43
CA LEU A 130 8.62 12.84 31.63
C LEU A 130 9.83 12.53 30.73
N LEU A 131 10.10 13.36 29.72
CA LEU A 131 11.20 13.17 28.79
C LEU A 131 12.47 13.79 29.36
N GLN A 132 13.58 13.08 29.18
CA GLN A 132 14.89 13.64 29.45
C GLN A 132 15.40 14.33 28.18
N GLN A 133 15.63 15.64 28.25
CA GLN A 133 16.27 16.39 27.17
C GLN A 133 17.63 15.77 26.84
N ARG A 134 17.79 15.38 25.57
CA ARG A 134 19.05 14.87 25.01
C ARG A 134 19.80 16.01 24.34
N ASP A 135 21.12 15.86 24.24
CA ASP A 135 21.93 16.77 23.46
C ASP A 135 21.49 16.78 21.99
N ALA A 136 21.55 17.96 21.37
CA ALA A 136 21.26 18.09 19.95
C ALA A 136 22.20 17.17 19.15
N ALA A 137 21.61 16.31 18.31
CA ALA A 137 22.37 15.41 17.49
C ALA A 137 23.14 16.23 16.42
N PRO A 138 24.47 16.08 16.35
CA PRO A 138 25.28 16.96 15.53
C PRO A 138 25.08 16.68 14.04
N ASN A 139 25.27 17.71 13.22
CA ASN A 139 25.35 17.63 11.75
C ASN A 139 24.08 17.12 11.06
N LEU A 140 22.89 17.32 11.63
CA LEU A 140 21.64 16.95 10.95
C LEU A 140 21.10 18.03 10.02
N ASP A 141 21.43 19.30 10.25
CA ASP A 141 20.85 20.50 9.65
C ASP A 141 21.74 21.18 8.58
N HIS A 142 22.88 20.57 8.26
CA HIS A 142 23.74 20.97 7.16
C HIS A 142 23.02 20.85 5.81
N THR A 143 23.38 21.69 4.84
CA THR A 143 22.83 21.61 3.48
C THR A 143 23.03 20.22 2.87
N PRO A 144 21.99 19.59 2.29
CA PRO A 144 22.07 18.29 1.63
C PRO A 144 23.20 18.25 0.61
N SER A 145 24.10 17.29 0.80
CA SER A 145 25.15 17.01 -0.16
C SER A 145 24.57 16.28 -1.38
N ASP A 146 25.26 16.40 -2.52
CA ASP A 146 24.88 15.69 -3.74
C ASP A 146 24.79 14.17 -3.52
N VAL A 147 25.64 13.63 -2.64
CA VAL A 147 25.67 12.21 -2.29
C VAL A 147 24.40 11.82 -1.53
N GLU A 148 23.96 12.60 -0.55
CA GLU A 148 22.72 12.34 0.18
C GLU A 148 21.50 12.40 -0.74
N ILE A 149 21.44 13.41 -1.61
CA ILE A 149 20.34 13.56 -2.58
C ILE A 149 20.27 12.32 -3.49
N ARG A 150 21.41 11.87 -4.04
CA ARG A 150 21.47 10.66 -4.87
C ARG A 150 21.01 9.42 -4.10
N ARG A 151 21.44 9.25 -2.85
CA ARG A 151 21.00 8.12 -2.02
C ARG A 151 19.50 8.17 -1.72
N ALA A 152 18.96 9.34 -1.42
CA ALA A 152 17.53 9.53 -1.17
C ALA A 152 16.67 9.12 -2.38
N VAL A 153 17.11 9.47 -3.60
CA VAL A 153 16.48 9.04 -4.86
C VAL A 153 16.64 7.53 -5.09
N GLN A 154 17.82 6.97 -4.83
CA GLN A 154 18.05 5.53 -5.00
C GLN A 154 17.15 4.67 -4.10
N ARG A 155 16.83 5.17 -2.89
CA ARG A 155 15.90 4.53 -1.94
C ARG A 155 14.43 4.59 -2.33
N LEU A 156 14.06 5.32 -3.39
CA LEU A 156 12.67 5.32 -3.87
C LEU A 156 12.24 3.90 -4.24
N ASN A 157 11.08 3.49 -3.75
CA ASN A 157 10.45 2.23 -4.14
C ASN A 157 9.63 2.42 -5.41
N ASP A 158 9.64 1.41 -6.27
CA ASP A 158 8.81 1.38 -7.47
C ASP A 158 7.35 1.10 -7.07
N THR A 159 6.62 2.17 -6.81
CA THR A 159 5.24 2.19 -6.30
C THR A 159 4.40 3.17 -7.12
N ALA A 160 3.08 3.10 -6.97
CA ALA A 160 2.18 4.01 -7.67
C ALA A 160 2.59 5.48 -7.41
N PRO A 161 2.68 6.30 -8.47
CA PRO A 161 3.01 7.72 -8.34
C PRO A 161 1.86 8.50 -7.68
N GLY A 162 2.14 9.74 -7.33
CA GLY A 162 1.11 10.71 -6.92
C GLY A 162 0.27 11.19 -8.11
N GLU A 163 -0.39 12.32 -7.93
CA GLU A 163 -1.24 12.96 -8.94
C GLU A 163 -0.51 13.30 -10.24
N SER A 164 0.78 13.66 -10.17
CA SER A 164 1.60 13.98 -11.35
C SER A 164 1.79 12.79 -12.30
N GLY A 165 1.60 11.56 -11.81
CA GLY A 165 1.89 10.35 -12.57
C GLY A 165 3.39 10.08 -12.77
N VAL A 166 4.28 10.88 -12.18
CA VAL A 166 5.73 10.74 -12.35
C VAL A 166 6.29 9.62 -11.47
N PRO A 167 6.83 8.52 -12.03
CA PRO A 167 7.18 7.35 -11.25
C PRO A 167 8.66 7.39 -10.76
N ALA A 168 8.95 6.61 -9.71
CA ALA A 168 10.30 6.51 -9.14
C ALA A 168 11.42 6.15 -10.15
N PRO A 169 11.21 5.25 -11.13
CA PRO A 169 12.22 4.96 -12.15
C PRO A 169 12.67 6.18 -12.95
N LEU A 170 11.79 7.16 -13.18
CA LEU A 170 12.16 8.39 -13.88
C LEU A 170 13.18 9.20 -13.07
N PHE A 171 12.93 9.40 -11.78
CA PHE A 171 13.88 10.11 -10.90
C PHE A 171 15.23 9.39 -10.83
N LYS A 172 15.23 8.05 -10.79
CA LYS A 172 16.47 7.25 -10.84
C LYS A 172 17.22 7.42 -12.18
N ALA A 173 16.50 7.54 -13.29
CA ALA A 173 17.10 7.85 -14.58
C ALA A 173 17.65 9.29 -14.63
N LEU A 174 16.91 10.28 -14.11
CA LEU A 174 17.33 11.69 -14.07
C LEU A 174 18.67 11.87 -13.37
N ILE A 175 18.85 11.26 -12.19
CA ILE A 175 20.11 11.37 -11.44
C ILE A 175 21.29 10.69 -12.14
N SER A 176 21.05 9.87 -13.16
CA SER A 176 22.11 9.26 -13.96
C SER A 176 22.70 10.23 -15.00
N THR A 177 22.11 11.41 -15.16
CA THR A 177 22.56 12.48 -16.06
C THR A 177 22.93 13.73 -15.26
N GLY A 178 23.85 14.57 -15.77
CA GLY A 178 24.22 15.84 -15.12
C GLY A 178 23.03 16.79 -14.99
N ALA A 179 22.43 17.16 -16.13
CA ALA A 179 21.30 18.09 -16.16
C ALA A 179 20.06 17.58 -15.40
N GLY A 180 19.76 16.28 -15.47
CA GLY A 180 18.65 15.70 -14.71
C GLY A 180 18.92 15.68 -13.21
N PHE A 181 20.17 15.45 -12.80
CA PHE A 181 20.55 15.58 -11.39
C PHE A 181 20.46 17.03 -10.91
N ASP A 182 20.88 18.01 -11.71
CA ASP A 182 20.80 19.42 -11.34
C ASP A 182 19.35 19.87 -11.09
N LEU A 183 18.38 19.36 -11.85
CA LEU A 183 16.95 19.59 -11.62
C LEU A 183 16.50 19.05 -10.26
N VAL A 184 16.80 17.77 -9.98
CA VAL A 184 16.43 17.13 -8.70
C VAL A 184 17.11 17.83 -7.52
N ARG A 185 18.38 18.20 -7.69
CA ARG A 185 19.18 18.92 -6.70
C ARG A 185 18.58 20.30 -6.41
N ALA A 186 18.25 21.06 -7.45
CA ALA A 186 17.64 22.39 -7.29
C ALA A 186 16.32 22.31 -6.52
N MET A 187 15.46 21.34 -6.85
CA MET A 187 14.20 21.09 -6.16
C MET A 187 14.40 20.77 -4.67
N VAL A 188 15.30 19.83 -4.34
CA VAL A 188 15.57 19.46 -2.93
C VAL A 188 16.16 20.63 -2.15
N LEU A 189 17.09 21.38 -2.75
CA LEU A 189 17.73 22.52 -2.09
C LEU A 189 16.79 23.72 -1.93
N ALA A 190 15.88 23.96 -2.88
CA ALA A 190 14.85 24.98 -2.76
C ALA A 190 13.99 24.71 -1.52
N PHE A 191 13.41 23.51 -1.43
CA PHE A 191 12.64 23.08 -0.24
C PHE A 191 13.48 23.16 1.05
N TRP A 192 14.75 22.73 1.02
CA TRP A 192 15.62 22.75 2.20
C TRP A 192 15.86 24.16 2.77
N VAL A 193 15.89 25.17 1.90
CA VAL A 193 16.17 26.56 2.28
C VAL A 193 14.89 27.29 2.67
N SER A 194 13.82 27.18 1.87
CA SER A 194 12.58 27.91 2.12
C SER A 194 11.68 27.23 3.14
N GLY A 195 11.70 25.90 3.20
CA GLY A 195 10.67 25.12 3.89
C GLY A 195 9.30 25.15 3.18
N GLU A 196 9.21 25.76 2.01
CA GLU A 196 7.97 25.85 1.24
C GLU A 196 7.74 24.56 0.46
N VAL A 197 6.57 23.96 0.66
CA VAL A 197 6.13 22.78 -0.08
C VAL A 197 5.48 23.24 -1.39
N PRO A 198 5.89 22.70 -2.55
CA PRO A 198 5.18 22.96 -3.81
C PRO A 198 3.73 22.44 -3.74
N ASP A 199 2.77 23.19 -4.28
CA ASP A 199 1.35 22.83 -4.34
C ASP A 199 1.13 21.40 -4.86
N GLU A 200 1.93 20.94 -5.82
CA GLU A 200 1.80 19.58 -6.36
C GLU A 200 2.07 18.48 -5.33
N TRP A 201 2.84 18.76 -4.28
CA TRP A 201 3.15 17.81 -3.21
C TRP A 201 2.05 17.73 -2.15
N GLU A 202 1.18 18.74 -2.10
CA GLU A 202 0.09 18.83 -1.11
C GLU A 202 -1.05 17.87 -1.44
N THR A 203 -1.22 17.46 -2.71
CA THR A 203 -2.24 16.47 -3.06
C THR A 203 -1.78 15.04 -2.81
N GLY A 204 -2.46 14.35 -1.90
CA GLY A 204 -2.37 12.91 -1.70
C GLY A 204 -3.50 12.16 -2.39
N LEU A 205 -3.17 11.21 -3.27
CA LEU A 205 -4.16 10.31 -3.86
C LEU A 205 -4.49 9.18 -2.88
N LEU A 206 -5.74 9.08 -2.43
CA LEU A 206 -6.18 8.10 -1.46
C LEU A 206 -6.79 6.87 -2.13
N ALA A 207 -6.06 5.76 -2.09
CA ALA A 207 -6.57 4.45 -2.47
C ALA A 207 -7.36 3.84 -1.30
N ILE A 208 -8.63 3.49 -1.54
CA ILE A 208 -9.54 2.94 -0.54
C ILE A 208 -9.60 1.42 -0.69
N LEU A 209 -9.02 0.68 0.27
CA LEU A 209 -8.93 -0.77 0.23
C LEU A 209 -9.87 -1.44 1.25
N PRO A 210 -10.64 -2.46 0.86
CA PRO A 210 -11.50 -3.19 1.80
C PRO A 210 -10.65 -3.99 2.81
N LYS A 211 -11.07 -3.96 4.08
CA LYS A 211 -10.59 -4.87 5.14
C LYS A 211 -11.57 -6.04 5.28
N LYS A 212 -11.37 -6.85 6.33
CA LYS A 212 -12.35 -7.85 6.76
C LYS A 212 -13.53 -7.17 7.47
N GLY A 213 -14.67 -7.86 7.51
CA GLY A 213 -15.87 -7.39 8.21
C GLY A 213 -16.99 -6.97 7.24
N ASP A 214 -17.96 -6.24 7.77
CA ASP A 214 -19.07 -5.70 6.99
C ASP A 214 -18.61 -4.53 6.12
N LEU A 215 -18.54 -4.77 4.80
CA LEU A 215 -18.10 -3.78 3.81
C LEU A 215 -19.16 -2.68 3.53
N SER A 216 -20.33 -2.72 4.17
CA SER A 216 -21.22 -1.55 4.17
C SER A 216 -20.74 -0.47 5.15
N GLN A 217 -19.81 -0.78 6.05
CA GLN A 217 -19.26 0.16 7.03
C GLN A 217 -17.99 0.83 6.50
N PRO A 218 -17.90 2.17 6.46
CA PRO A 218 -16.69 2.85 5.99
C PRO A 218 -15.46 2.59 6.88
N GLY A 219 -15.67 2.30 8.16
CA GLY A 219 -14.58 1.93 9.10
C GLY A 219 -13.85 0.63 8.75
N ASN A 220 -14.48 -0.25 7.96
CA ASN A 220 -13.87 -1.49 7.46
C ASN A 220 -13.08 -1.29 6.15
N TYR A 221 -12.72 -0.04 5.85
CA TYR A 221 -11.80 0.29 4.77
C TYR A 221 -10.48 0.85 5.32
N ARG A 222 -9.44 0.72 4.51
CA ARG A 222 -8.13 1.33 4.74
C ARG A 222 -7.88 2.37 3.65
N GLY A 223 -7.72 3.62 4.05
CA GLY A 223 -7.11 4.63 3.21
C GLY A 223 -5.61 4.38 3.11
N ILE A 224 -5.07 4.32 1.90
CA ILE A 224 -3.63 4.34 1.63
C ILE A 224 -3.35 5.56 0.77
N MET A 225 -2.60 6.50 1.33
CA MET A 225 -2.25 7.74 0.64
C MET A 225 -1.02 7.52 -0.25
N MET A 226 -1.14 7.89 -1.51
CA MET A 226 -0.08 7.92 -2.50
C MET A 226 0.34 9.38 -2.68
N LEU A 227 1.51 9.70 -2.12
CA LEU A 227 2.12 11.02 -2.21
C LEU A 227 2.99 11.13 -3.45
N GLU A 228 3.28 12.36 -3.85
CA GLU A 228 4.22 12.67 -4.91
C GLU A 228 5.59 12.01 -4.71
N VAL A 229 6.18 11.57 -5.81
CA VAL A 229 7.50 10.93 -5.75
C VAL A 229 8.58 11.94 -5.36
N ALA A 230 8.44 13.19 -5.80
CA ALA A 230 9.31 14.30 -5.40
C ALA A 230 9.28 14.55 -3.89
N TYR A 231 8.08 14.60 -3.27
CA TYR A 231 7.91 14.64 -1.81
C TYR A 231 8.69 13.51 -1.12
N LYS A 232 8.57 12.28 -1.64
CA LYS A 232 9.25 11.09 -1.07
C LYS A 232 10.77 11.18 -1.12
N ILE A 233 11.36 11.94 -2.05
CA ILE A 233 12.82 12.16 -2.09
C ILE A 233 13.27 12.92 -0.86
N VAL A 234 12.59 14.03 -0.53
CA VAL A 234 12.88 14.83 0.66
C VAL A 234 12.56 14.03 1.93
N ALA A 235 11.43 13.34 1.97
CA ALA A 235 11.08 12.49 3.11
C ALA A 235 12.13 11.39 3.37
N ASN A 236 12.65 10.75 2.31
CA ASN A 236 13.73 9.77 2.42
C ASN A 236 15.03 10.39 2.96
N LEU A 237 15.36 11.61 2.51
CA LEU A 237 16.54 12.35 2.99
C LEU A 237 16.41 12.66 4.49
N LEU A 238 15.28 13.20 4.92
CA LEU A 238 15.00 13.48 6.33
C LEU A 238 15.00 12.20 7.16
N ASN A 239 14.38 11.12 6.68
CA ASN A 239 14.34 9.83 7.36
C ASN A 239 15.74 9.22 7.53
N GLU A 240 16.61 9.28 6.52
CA GLU A 240 18.01 8.83 6.64
C GLU A 240 18.77 9.64 7.70
N ARG A 241 18.52 10.95 7.78
CA ARG A 241 19.13 11.81 8.80
C ARG A 241 18.59 11.52 10.20
N LEU A 242 17.32 11.17 10.35
CA LEU A 242 16.75 10.85 11.67
C LEU A 242 17.16 9.46 12.18
N GLU A 243 17.59 8.56 11.31
CA GLU A 243 17.94 7.17 11.67
C GLU A 243 18.97 7.08 12.82
N PRO A 244 20.09 7.83 12.83
CA PRO A 244 21.05 7.79 13.94
C PRO A 244 20.47 8.28 15.27
N VAL A 245 19.53 9.23 15.25
CA VAL A 245 18.85 9.71 16.48
C VAL A 245 18.02 8.57 17.07
N ILE A 246 17.19 7.94 16.23
CA ILE A 246 16.32 6.82 16.63
C ILE A 246 17.14 5.63 17.13
N GLU A 247 18.22 5.28 16.43
CA GLU A 247 19.08 4.15 16.82
C GLU A 247 19.95 4.45 18.05
N SER A 248 20.08 5.72 18.46
CA SER A 248 20.70 6.11 19.74
C SER A 248 19.76 5.99 20.94
N LEU A 249 18.46 5.77 20.70
CA LEU A 249 17.48 5.57 21.77
C LEU A 249 17.60 4.13 22.31
N ASP A 250 17.66 3.99 23.62
CA ASP A 250 17.73 2.69 24.30
C ASP A 250 16.33 2.03 24.34
N HIS A 251 15.89 1.53 23.19
CA HIS A 251 14.60 0.88 23.05
C HIS A 251 14.71 -0.49 22.39
N GLU A 252 15.42 -1.40 23.08
CA GLU A 252 15.64 -2.78 22.65
C GLU A 252 14.34 -3.56 22.39
N ALA A 253 13.27 -3.24 23.12
CA ALA A 253 11.96 -3.88 22.96
C ALA A 253 11.26 -3.53 21.63
N GLN A 254 11.66 -2.45 20.95
CA GLN A 254 11.08 -2.07 19.66
C GLN A 254 11.74 -2.84 18.52
N CYS A 255 10.93 -3.59 17.79
CA CYS A 255 11.35 -4.30 16.59
C CYS A 255 10.79 -3.68 15.30
N GLY A 256 9.65 -2.99 15.37
CA GLY A 256 9.01 -2.37 14.21
C GLY A 256 9.75 -1.14 13.73
N PHE A 257 9.86 -0.98 12.40
CA PHE A 257 10.46 0.18 11.72
C PHE A 257 11.93 0.48 12.08
N ARG A 258 12.63 -0.48 12.69
CA ARG A 258 14.07 -0.36 12.99
C ARG A 258 14.91 -1.14 12.00
N ARG A 259 16.09 -0.61 11.69
CA ARG A 259 16.99 -1.26 10.74
C ARG A 259 17.50 -2.57 11.33
N LYS A 260 17.48 -3.64 10.53
CA LYS A 260 17.91 -5.01 10.91
C LYS A 260 17.08 -5.66 12.03
N ARG A 261 15.90 -5.13 12.37
CA ARG A 261 14.94 -5.76 13.28
C ARG A 261 13.60 -5.97 12.57
N GLY A 262 12.86 -6.99 12.98
CA GLY A 262 11.55 -7.26 12.41
C GLY A 262 10.68 -8.17 13.26
N CYS A 263 9.58 -8.63 12.65
CA CYS A 263 8.57 -9.44 13.32
C CYS A 263 9.16 -10.75 13.90
N SER A 264 10.12 -11.36 13.19
CA SER A 264 10.79 -12.58 13.65
C SER A 264 11.53 -12.39 14.98
N ASP A 265 12.18 -11.24 15.19
CA ASP A 265 12.91 -10.93 16.42
C ASP A 265 11.95 -10.74 17.60
N ALA A 266 10.83 -10.04 17.37
CA ALA A 266 9.78 -9.86 18.38
C ALA A 266 9.14 -11.20 18.76
N ILE A 267 8.79 -12.04 17.78
CA ILE A 267 8.22 -13.38 18.01
C ILE A 267 9.22 -14.26 18.76
N PHE A 268 10.50 -14.26 18.36
CA PHE A 268 11.54 -15.01 19.03
C PHE A 268 11.64 -14.61 20.50
N THR A 269 11.73 -13.30 20.78
CA THR A 269 11.84 -12.76 22.14
C THR A 269 10.66 -13.19 23.02
N VAL A 270 9.43 -13.02 22.53
CA VAL A 270 8.22 -13.43 23.27
C VAL A 270 8.19 -14.95 23.50
N ARG A 271 8.55 -15.75 22.50
CA ARG A 271 8.58 -17.22 22.63
C ARG A 271 9.61 -17.67 23.66
N GLN A 272 10.80 -17.07 23.66
CA GLN A 272 11.84 -17.42 24.63
C GLN A 272 11.46 -17.01 26.05
N LEU A 273 10.83 -15.84 26.22
CA LEU A 273 10.30 -15.40 27.50
C LEU A 273 9.28 -16.40 28.07
N ILE A 274 8.30 -16.82 27.26
CA ILE A 274 7.28 -17.80 27.66
C ILE A 274 7.93 -19.13 28.04
N ALA A 275 8.85 -19.63 27.21
CA ALA A 275 9.53 -20.90 27.45
C ALA A 275 10.32 -20.88 28.78
N LYS A 276 11.07 -19.81 29.03
CA LYS A 276 11.85 -19.65 30.26
C LYS A 276 10.98 -19.53 31.50
N ARG A 277 9.90 -18.75 31.45
CA ARG A 277 8.97 -18.65 32.58
C ARG A 277 8.31 -20.00 32.89
N ARG A 278 7.94 -20.75 31.84
CA ARG A 278 7.41 -22.11 31.98
C ARG A 278 8.41 -23.09 32.60
N GLU A 279 9.69 -23.03 32.20
CA GLU A 279 10.77 -23.84 32.77
C GLU A 279 10.91 -23.64 34.28
N HIS A 280 10.73 -22.40 34.76
CA HIS A 280 10.76 -22.07 36.18
C HIS A 280 9.42 -22.22 36.91
N GLY A 281 8.40 -22.78 36.27
CA GLY A 281 7.07 -22.97 36.88
C GLY A 281 6.34 -21.66 37.21
N LEU A 282 6.70 -20.56 36.55
CA LEU A 282 6.11 -19.25 36.81
C LEU A 282 4.83 -19.06 36.00
N GLU A 283 3.76 -18.65 36.68
CA GLU A 283 2.53 -18.20 36.01
C GLU A 283 2.84 -17.00 35.10
N THR A 284 2.27 -16.97 33.90
CA THR A 284 2.58 -15.98 32.88
C THR A 284 1.31 -15.49 32.19
N TRP A 285 1.11 -14.17 32.20
CA TRP A 285 0.03 -13.49 31.52
C TRP A 285 0.61 -12.61 30.41
N ILE A 286 -0.04 -12.57 29.25
CA ILE A 286 0.40 -11.74 28.12
C ILE A 286 -0.75 -10.81 27.75
N LEU A 287 -0.47 -9.51 27.75
CA LEU A 287 -1.40 -8.48 27.34
C LEU A 287 -1.03 -8.00 25.93
N PHE A 288 -1.96 -8.14 24.99
CA PHE A 288 -1.84 -7.58 23.65
C PHE A 288 -2.61 -6.26 23.58
N ILE A 289 -1.89 -5.17 23.31
CA ILE A 289 -2.45 -3.83 23.16
C ILE A 289 -2.31 -3.44 21.69
N ASP A 290 -3.42 -3.03 21.07
CA ASP A 290 -3.43 -2.52 19.70
C ASP A 290 -4.04 -1.12 19.68
N LEU A 291 -3.38 -0.20 18.97
CA LEU A 291 -3.79 1.19 18.87
C LEU A 291 -4.71 1.37 17.67
N VAL A 292 -5.94 1.81 17.92
CA VAL A 292 -6.92 2.07 16.85
C VAL A 292 -6.46 3.24 16.01
N LYS A 293 -6.15 2.97 14.72
CA LYS A 293 -5.77 3.98 13.73
C LYS A 293 -4.61 4.88 14.21
N ALA A 294 -3.55 4.25 14.72
CA ALA A 294 -2.41 4.93 15.36
C ALA A 294 -1.88 6.13 14.57
N PHE A 295 -1.56 5.95 13.28
CA PHE A 295 -1.00 7.02 12.43
C PHE A 295 -1.94 8.21 12.24
N ASP A 296 -3.25 7.96 12.17
CA ASP A 296 -4.27 8.99 11.93
C ASP A 296 -4.58 9.79 13.22
N ARG A 297 -4.16 9.29 14.39
CA ARG A 297 -4.52 9.85 15.70
C ARG A 297 -3.35 10.42 16.49
N VAL A 298 -2.12 10.38 15.95
CA VAL A 298 -0.96 10.93 16.66
C VAL A 298 -1.11 12.45 16.80
N PRO A 299 -1.05 13.03 18.02
CA PRO A 299 -0.92 14.46 18.21
C PRO A 299 0.41 14.94 17.62
N ARG A 300 0.36 15.56 16.43
CA ARG A 300 1.57 16.00 15.71
C ARG A 300 2.35 17.05 16.50
N GLU A 301 1.66 17.98 17.16
CA GLU A 301 2.29 18.98 18.03
C GLU A 301 3.13 18.34 19.14
N LEU A 302 2.61 17.31 19.82
CA LEU A 302 3.35 16.54 20.80
C LEU A 302 4.55 15.84 20.16
N LEU A 303 4.38 15.25 18.97
CA LEU A 303 5.47 14.59 18.26
C LEU A 303 6.61 15.57 17.95
N TRP A 304 6.30 16.80 17.52
CA TRP A 304 7.32 17.82 17.26
C TRP A 304 8.09 18.19 18.53
N GLN A 305 7.41 18.32 19.66
CA GLN A 305 8.04 18.58 20.96
C GLN A 305 8.94 17.41 21.39
N VAL A 306 8.45 16.16 21.27
CA VAL A 306 9.24 14.94 21.56
C VAL A 306 10.51 14.89 20.70
N MET A 307 10.43 15.30 19.43
CA MET A 307 11.60 15.31 18.55
C MET A 307 12.67 16.32 19.02
N LEU A 308 12.26 17.50 19.48
CA LEU A 308 13.17 18.50 20.05
C LEU A 308 13.83 17.99 21.34
N GLU A 309 13.05 17.38 22.22
CA GLU A 309 13.55 16.76 23.46
C GLU A 309 14.54 15.61 23.18
N TYR A 310 14.37 14.88 22.08
CA TYR A 310 15.29 13.84 21.63
C TYR A 310 16.50 14.35 20.84
N GLY A 311 16.68 15.67 20.77
CA GLY A 311 17.87 16.29 20.18
C GLY A 311 17.80 16.44 18.66
N VAL A 312 16.62 16.34 18.05
CA VAL A 312 16.45 16.68 16.62
C VAL A 312 16.52 18.21 16.46
N PRO A 313 17.38 18.75 15.57
CA PRO A 313 17.50 20.20 15.43
C PRO A 313 16.21 20.88 14.97
N PRO A 314 15.92 22.12 15.43
CA PRO A 314 14.71 22.84 15.08
C PRO A 314 14.45 22.95 13.58
N LYS A 315 15.51 23.10 12.76
CA LYS A 315 15.39 23.13 11.29
C LYS A 315 14.80 21.84 10.72
N ILE A 316 15.16 20.68 11.26
CA ILE A 316 14.62 19.40 10.79
C ILE A 316 13.16 19.29 11.18
N VAL A 317 12.83 19.69 12.41
CA VAL A 317 11.44 19.72 12.88
C VAL A 317 10.59 20.67 12.03
N SER A 318 11.08 21.86 11.66
CA SER A 318 10.35 22.79 10.81
C SER A 318 10.10 22.25 9.41
N LEU A 319 11.08 21.56 8.79
CA LEU A 319 10.88 20.92 7.49
C LEU A 319 9.87 19.77 7.57
N LEU A 320 9.84 19.02 8.67
CA LEU A 320 8.82 17.98 8.89
C LEU A 320 7.43 18.59 9.09
N ILE A 321 7.33 19.70 9.83
CA ILE A 321 6.07 20.44 9.99
C ILE A 321 5.55 20.85 8.62
N ALA A 322 6.39 21.48 7.79
CA ALA A 322 6.00 21.91 6.44
C ALA A 322 5.45 20.75 5.60
N LEU A 323 6.13 19.59 5.60
CA LEU A 323 5.67 18.38 4.87
C LEU A 323 4.35 17.77 5.38
N HIS A 324 3.84 18.24 6.52
CA HIS A 324 2.64 17.72 7.17
C HIS A 324 1.59 18.81 7.46
N GLU A 325 1.79 20.04 7.01
CA GLU A 325 0.92 21.17 7.34
C GLU A 325 -0.38 21.12 6.53
N LEU A 326 -0.26 21.08 5.20
CA LEU A 326 -1.40 21.03 4.28
C LEU A 326 -1.37 19.74 3.45
N VAL A 327 -2.49 19.02 3.42
CA VAL A 327 -2.67 17.86 2.56
C VAL A 327 -4.10 17.86 2.01
N HIS A 328 -4.21 17.93 0.69
CA HIS A 328 -5.47 17.73 -0.03
C HIS A 328 -5.66 16.23 -0.31
N VAL A 329 -6.77 15.66 0.16
CA VAL A 329 -7.00 14.22 0.03
C VAL A 329 -7.93 13.96 -1.14
N LYS A 330 -7.38 13.48 -2.26
CA LYS A 330 -8.15 13.18 -3.47
C LYS A 330 -8.42 11.68 -3.59
N PHE A 331 -9.68 11.31 -3.79
CA PHE A 331 -10.06 9.91 -4.01
C PHE A 331 -11.16 9.76 -5.07
N GLU A 332 -11.29 8.54 -5.58
CA GLU A 332 -12.37 8.15 -6.49
C GLU A 332 -13.11 6.93 -5.93
N ILE A 333 -14.43 7.01 -5.85
CA ILE A 333 -15.32 5.90 -5.54
C ILE A 333 -16.42 5.87 -6.59
N ASP A 334 -16.62 4.71 -7.22
CA ASP A 334 -17.69 4.49 -8.21
C ASP A 334 -17.71 5.50 -9.37
N GLY A 335 -16.53 5.97 -9.80
CA GLY A 335 -16.38 6.99 -10.85
C GLY A 335 -16.61 8.42 -10.39
N VAL A 336 -16.93 8.62 -9.11
CA VAL A 336 -17.11 9.92 -8.48
C VAL A 336 -15.82 10.33 -7.79
N VAL A 337 -15.26 11.47 -8.22
CA VAL A 337 -14.05 12.05 -7.62
C VAL A 337 -14.44 13.01 -6.49
N ARG A 338 -13.66 12.98 -5.42
CA ARG A 338 -13.75 13.88 -4.26
C ARG A 338 -12.36 14.39 -3.88
N VAL A 339 -12.32 15.60 -3.35
CA VAL A 339 -11.13 16.22 -2.74
C VAL A 339 -11.58 16.75 -1.39
N LEU A 340 -10.85 16.39 -0.34
CA LEU A 340 -11.07 16.82 1.05
C LEU A 340 -9.97 17.78 1.48
#